data_AF-A0A1V5YRN9-F1
#
_entry.id   AF-A0A1V5YRN9-F1
#
_cell.length_a   1.000
_cell.length_b   1.000
_cell.length_c   1.000
_cell.angle_alpha   90.00
_cell.angle_beta   90.00
_cell.angle_gamma   90.00
#
_symmetry.space_group_name_H-M   'P 1'
#
loop_
_entity.id
_entity.type
_entity.pdbx_description
1 polymer ?
#
loop_
_entity_poly.entity_id
_entity_poly.type
_entity_poly.pdbx_seq_one_letter_code
_entity_poly.pdbx_strand_id
1 'polypeptide(L)'
;MKSYARLVLTPLGTNLDFGHVTGAGDLVRTKCRISDLRVVLYGLFKFAEQCGDYKEFTLSLLLNDSIERDGLSPSRIFGLDREEMQSCLQGLSAKHPDFLHASFTHDLDKIALSKDKTSEDVLELFRREYCQEPSVQ
;
A
#
# COMPACT_ATOMS: atom_id res chain seq x y z
N MET A 1 31.45 7.95 0.22
CA MET A 1 30.05 7.52 0.40
C MET A 1 29.70 6.54 -0.71
N LYS A 2 29.29 5.31 -0.39
CA LYS A 2 28.88 4.32 -1.40
C LYS A 2 27.64 4.85 -2.15
N SER A 3 27.52 4.58 -3.45
CA SER A 3 26.49 5.20 -4.30
C SER A 3 25.06 4.96 -3.80
N TYR A 4 24.77 3.76 -3.30
CA TYR A 4 23.46 3.39 -2.75
C TYR A 4 23.04 4.22 -1.53
N ALA A 5 24.00 4.76 -0.76
CA ALA A 5 23.71 5.58 0.41
C ALA A 5 23.02 6.91 0.04
N ARG A 6 23.09 7.32 -1.23
CA ARG A 6 22.41 8.54 -1.69
C ARG A 6 20.89 8.37 -1.82
N LEU A 7 20.36 7.13 -1.83
CA LEU A 7 18.92 6.89 -1.89
C LEU A 7 18.16 7.58 -0.75
N VAL A 8 18.75 7.61 0.45
CA VAL A 8 18.14 8.22 1.64
C VAL A 8 18.09 9.75 1.56
N LEU A 9 18.84 10.35 0.63
CA LEU A 9 18.85 11.80 0.37
C LEU A 9 17.86 12.21 -0.72
N THR A 10 17.31 11.24 -1.46
CA THR A 10 16.27 11.49 -2.47
C THR A 10 14.89 11.59 -1.82
N PRO A 11 13.82 11.95 -2.56
CA PRO A 11 12.45 11.86 -2.06
C PRO A 11 12.06 10.46 -1.53
N LEU A 12 12.73 9.39 -1.95
CA LEU A 12 12.50 8.07 -1.35
C LEU A 12 12.88 8.04 0.14
N GLY A 13 14.00 8.65 0.53
CA GLY A 13 14.38 8.74 1.95
C GLY A 13 13.68 9.88 2.67
N THR A 14 13.60 11.06 2.04
CA THR A 14 13.13 12.28 2.71
C THR A 14 11.61 12.39 2.83
N ASN A 15 10.85 11.86 1.86
CA ASN A 15 9.39 11.91 1.89
C ASN A 15 8.78 10.57 2.30
N LEU A 16 9.23 9.47 1.69
CA LEU A 16 8.70 8.14 1.95
C LEU A 16 9.34 7.45 3.15
N ASP A 17 10.43 7.99 3.72
CA ASP A 17 11.15 7.33 4.82
C ASP A 17 11.53 5.88 4.47
N PHE A 18 12.04 5.66 3.25
CA PHE A 18 12.30 4.32 2.72
C PHE A 18 13.47 3.59 3.42
N GLY A 19 14.40 4.34 4.01
CA GLY A 19 15.54 3.78 4.72
C GLY A 19 16.50 4.83 5.25
N HIS A 20 17.45 4.37 6.07
CA HIS A 20 18.57 5.17 6.58
C HIS A 20 19.89 4.42 6.39
N VAL A 21 21.02 5.14 6.52
CA VAL A 21 22.37 4.56 6.44
C VAL A 21 22.97 4.51 7.83
N THR A 22 23.43 3.33 8.25
CA THR A 22 24.07 3.15 9.57
C THR A 22 25.46 3.79 9.61
N GLY A 23 26.04 3.94 10.80
CA GLY A 23 27.43 4.41 10.95
C GLY A 23 28.46 3.52 10.23
N ALA A 24 28.14 2.25 9.98
CA ALA A 24 28.97 1.31 9.22
C ALA A 24 28.82 1.47 7.69
N GLY A 25 27.86 2.28 7.23
CA GLY A 25 27.60 2.53 5.81
C GLY A 25 26.65 1.51 5.16
N ASP A 26 25.87 0.79 5.95
CA ASP A 26 24.85 -0.16 5.45
C ASP A 26 23.51 0.55 5.28
N LEU A 27 22.80 0.23 4.19
CA LEU A 27 21.45 0.73 3.95
C LEU A 27 20.44 -0.18 4.65
N VAL A 28 19.66 0.38 5.57
CA VAL A 28 18.62 -0.33 6.31
C VAL A 28 17.26 0.21 5.90
N ARG A 29 16.35 -0.69 5.53
CA ARG A 29 14.95 -0.40 5.23
C ARG A 29 14.23 0.07 6.48
N THR A 30 13.40 1.10 6.34
CA THR A 30 12.47 1.56 7.36
C THR A 30 11.05 1.41 6.85
N LYS A 31 10.09 1.44 7.79
CA LYS A 31 8.68 1.54 7.44
C LYS A 31 8.45 2.83 6.65
N CYS A 32 7.72 2.74 5.54
CA CYS A 32 7.45 3.89 4.72
C CYS A 32 6.43 4.81 5.39
N ARG A 33 6.61 6.12 5.23
CA ARG A 33 5.60 7.13 5.54
C ARG A 33 4.58 7.19 4.40
N ILE A 34 3.35 6.80 4.69
CA ILE A 34 2.23 6.82 3.73
C ILE A 34 1.32 8.00 4.06
N SER A 35 1.32 9.02 3.20
CA SER A 35 0.47 10.21 3.34
C SER A 35 -0.95 10.00 2.81
N ASP A 36 -1.10 9.09 1.84
CA ASP A 36 -2.35 8.81 1.17
C ASP A 36 -2.59 7.30 1.07
N LEU A 37 -3.64 6.82 1.74
CA LEU A 37 -3.98 5.40 1.79
C LEU A 37 -4.35 4.83 0.43
N ARG A 38 -4.75 5.66 -0.56
CA ARG A 38 -5.05 5.19 -1.93
C ARG A 38 -3.83 4.55 -2.60
N VAL A 39 -2.61 4.87 -2.16
CA VAL A 39 -1.39 4.18 -2.62
C VAL A 39 -1.39 2.71 -2.17
N VAL A 40 -1.88 2.44 -0.96
CA VAL A 40 -2.08 1.07 -0.47
C VAL A 40 -3.20 0.39 -1.25
N LEU A 41 -4.30 1.09 -1.52
CA LEU A 41 -5.39 0.58 -2.37
C LEU A 41 -4.88 0.15 -3.75
N TYR A 42 -4.10 1.01 -4.41
CA TYR A 42 -3.46 0.70 -5.69
C TYR A 42 -2.58 -0.55 -5.57
N GLY A 43 -1.75 -0.62 -4.51
CA GLY A 43 -0.93 -1.79 -4.23
C GLY A 43 -1.74 -3.08 -4.05
N LEU A 44 -2.93 -3.02 -3.44
CA LEU A 44 -3.80 -4.19 -3.28
C LEU A 44 -4.32 -4.70 -4.63
N PHE A 45 -4.73 -3.79 -5.53
CA PHE A 45 -5.13 -4.19 -6.88
C PHE A 45 -3.96 -4.76 -7.68
N LYS A 46 -2.77 -4.13 -7.66
CA LYS A 46 -1.56 -4.69 -8.30
C LYS A 46 -1.20 -6.05 -7.74
N PHE A 47 -1.30 -6.22 -6.43
CA PHE A 47 -1.04 -7.48 -5.76
C PHE A 47 -2.01 -8.57 -6.25
N ALA A 48 -3.32 -8.29 -6.30
CA ALA A 48 -4.32 -9.22 -6.81
C ALA A 48 -4.08 -9.58 -8.27
N GLU A 49 -3.88 -8.58 -9.14
CA GLU A 49 -3.62 -8.76 -10.58
C GLU A 49 -2.42 -9.68 -10.85
N GLN A 50 -1.32 -9.49 -10.09
CA GLN A 50 -0.14 -10.34 -10.22
C GLN A 50 -0.34 -11.74 -9.66
N CYS A 51 -1.26 -11.92 -8.71
CA CYS A 51 -1.56 -13.23 -8.11
C CYS A 51 -2.68 -13.97 -8.86
N GLY A 52 -2.92 -13.73 -10.15
CA GLY A 52 -4.00 -14.41 -10.90
C GLY A 52 -5.38 -13.78 -10.72
N ASP A 53 -5.43 -12.50 -10.33
CA ASP A 53 -6.62 -11.68 -10.13
C ASP A 53 -7.59 -12.15 -9.03
N TYR A 54 -7.07 -12.82 -7.99
CA TYR A 54 -7.87 -13.14 -6.80
C TYR A 54 -8.26 -11.86 -6.04
N LYS A 55 -9.55 -11.50 -6.12
CA LYS A 55 -10.11 -10.31 -5.48
C LYS A 55 -10.51 -10.50 -4.01
N GLU A 56 -10.32 -11.67 -3.42
CA GLU A 56 -10.60 -11.92 -2.00
C GLU A 56 -9.40 -12.55 -1.31
N PHE A 57 -9.05 -12.03 -0.12
CA PHE A 57 -7.93 -12.52 0.69
C PHE A 57 -8.11 -12.16 2.17
N THR A 58 -7.31 -12.80 3.02
CA THR A 58 -7.24 -12.51 4.46
C THR A 58 -6.06 -11.58 4.76
N LEU A 59 -6.11 -10.88 5.88
CA LEU A 59 -4.98 -10.09 6.40
C LEU A 59 -3.78 -10.98 6.69
N SER A 60 -4.04 -12.18 7.20
CA SER A 60 -2.97 -13.17 7.42
C SER A 60 -2.26 -13.54 6.12
N LEU A 61 -2.96 -13.64 4.98
CA LEU A 61 -2.31 -13.85 3.69
C LEU A 61 -1.47 -12.64 3.27
N LEU A 62 -1.98 -11.41 3.43
CA LEU A 62 -1.23 -10.21 3.06
C LEU A 62 0.08 -10.08 3.87
N LEU A 63 0.04 -10.38 5.16
CA LEU A 63 1.18 -10.28 6.08
C LEU A 63 2.14 -11.48 6.02
N ASN A 64 1.79 -12.54 5.29
CA ASN A 64 2.62 -13.73 5.22
C ASN A 64 3.75 -13.57 4.20
N ASP A 65 4.98 -13.43 4.69
CA ASP A 65 6.20 -13.32 3.90
C ASP A 65 6.84 -14.68 3.55
N SER A 66 6.34 -15.78 4.13
CA SER A 66 6.84 -17.14 3.90
C SER A 66 6.22 -17.81 2.68
N ILE A 67 5.19 -17.22 2.07
CA ILE A 67 4.54 -17.75 0.87
C ILE A 67 5.24 -17.18 -0.36
N GLU A 68 5.74 -18.06 -1.24
CA GLU A 68 6.16 -17.68 -2.58
C GLU A 68 4.94 -17.40 -3.44
N ARG A 69 4.89 -16.19 -4.02
CA ARG A 69 3.82 -15.69 -4.87
C ARG A 69 4.39 -14.61 -5.78
N ASP A 70 3.79 -14.44 -6.95
CA ASP A 70 4.28 -13.49 -7.97
C ASP A 70 4.10 -12.02 -7.54
N GLY A 71 3.03 -11.73 -6.80
CA GLY A 71 2.75 -10.40 -6.27
C GLY A 71 3.43 -10.13 -4.91
N LEU A 72 4.02 -8.94 -4.75
CA LEU A 72 4.46 -8.44 -3.44
C LEU A 72 3.31 -7.72 -2.73
N SER A 73 3.04 -8.08 -1.48
CA SER A 73 1.96 -7.45 -0.71
C SER A 73 2.29 -6.01 -0.32
N PRO A 74 1.29 -5.11 -0.28
CA PRO A 74 1.49 -3.72 0.15
C PRO A 74 2.06 -3.61 1.56
N SER A 75 1.68 -4.51 2.48
CA SER A 75 2.24 -4.53 3.84
C SER A 75 3.76 -4.73 3.82
N ARG A 76 4.27 -5.64 2.98
CA ARG A 76 5.71 -5.86 2.83
C ARG A 76 6.42 -4.68 2.16
N ILE A 77 5.82 -4.13 1.10
CA ILE A 77 6.38 -2.98 0.37
C ILE A 77 6.53 -1.77 1.29
N PHE A 78 5.49 -1.46 2.06
CA PHE A 78 5.47 -0.26 2.91
C PHE A 78 5.94 -0.51 4.34
N GLY A 79 6.18 -1.77 4.72
CA GLY A 79 6.58 -2.13 6.08
C GLY A 79 5.47 -1.91 7.11
N LEU A 80 4.21 -2.15 6.72
CA LEU A 80 3.05 -2.02 7.60
C LEU A 80 2.89 -3.29 8.44
N ASP A 81 2.73 -3.12 9.76
CA ASP A 81 2.38 -4.22 10.63
C ASP A 81 0.89 -4.59 10.55
N ARG A 82 0.47 -5.54 11.40
CA ARG A 82 -0.91 -6.04 11.42
C ARG A 82 -1.92 -4.95 11.79
N GLU A 83 -1.64 -4.18 12.83
CA GLU A 83 -2.56 -3.16 13.34
C GLU A 83 -2.70 -2.01 12.33
N GLU A 84 -1.58 -1.60 11.76
CA GLU A 84 -1.50 -0.54 10.76
C GLU A 84 -2.20 -0.93 9.47
N MET A 85 -1.99 -2.15 8.98
CA MET A 85 -2.67 -2.66 7.79
C MET A 85 -4.18 -2.80 8.04
N GLN A 86 -4.59 -3.29 9.21
CA GLN A 86 -6.01 -3.39 9.56
C GLN A 86 -6.69 -2.01 9.59
N SER A 87 -6.09 -1.04 10.27
CA SER A 87 -6.57 0.34 10.33
C SER A 87 -6.63 0.98 8.94
N CYS A 88 -5.61 0.77 8.11
CA CYS A 88 -5.57 1.22 6.72
C CYS A 88 -6.73 0.64 5.89
N LEU A 89 -6.97 -0.67 5.98
CA LEU A 89 -8.02 -1.36 5.25
C LEU A 89 -9.43 -0.90 5.69
N GLN A 90 -9.64 -0.69 6.99
CA GLN A 90 -10.89 -0.14 7.50
C GLN A 90 -11.12 1.30 6.98
N GLY A 91 -10.10 2.15 7.04
CA GLY A 91 -10.19 3.52 6.51
C GLY A 91 -10.45 3.56 5.01
N LEU A 92 -9.79 2.69 4.24
CA LEU A 92 -10.02 2.56 2.80
C LEU A 92 -11.41 2.03 2.48
N SER A 93 -11.89 1.04 3.22
CA SER A 93 -13.23 0.47 2.99
C SER A 93 -14.34 1.48 3.30
N ALA A 94 -14.15 2.33 4.32
CA ALA A 94 -15.08 3.41 4.64
C ALA A 94 -15.08 4.53 3.59
N LYS A 95 -13.90 4.92 3.08
CA LYS A 95 -13.75 6.04 2.14
C LYS A 95 -14.02 5.65 0.68
N HIS A 96 -13.73 4.41 0.31
CA HIS A 96 -13.83 3.89 -1.06
C HIS A 96 -14.56 2.53 -1.08
N PRO A 97 -15.84 2.46 -0.64
CA PRO A 97 -16.61 1.22 -0.59
C PRO A 97 -16.81 0.58 -1.97
N ASP A 98 -16.79 1.38 -3.04
CA ASP A 98 -16.89 0.90 -4.44
C ASP A 98 -15.64 0.14 -4.92
N PHE A 99 -14.54 0.20 -4.17
CA PHE A 99 -13.27 -0.46 -4.51
C PHE A 99 -12.91 -1.59 -3.56
N LEU A 100 -13.24 -1.44 -2.27
CA LEU A 100 -12.79 -2.34 -1.23
C LEU A 100 -13.83 -2.50 -0.14
N HIS A 101 -14.11 -3.75 0.21
CA HIS A 101 -14.76 -4.12 1.45
C HIS A 101 -13.78 -4.84 2.38
N ALA A 102 -13.64 -4.36 3.62
CA ALA A 102 -12.82 -5.00 4.64
C ALA A 102 -13.61 -5.17 5.94
N SER A 103 -13.66 -6.39 6.46
CA SER A 103 -14.30 -6.73 7.73
C SER A 103 -13.36 -7.52 8.61
N PHE A 104 -13.21 -7.09 9.86
CA PHE A 104 -12.38 -7.76 10.87
C PHE A 104 -13.27 -8.09 12.07
N THR A 105 -13.59 -9.36 12.22
CA THR A 105 -14.33 -9.89 13.38
C THR A 105 -13.39 -10.78 14.20
N HIS A 106 -13.78 -11.15 15.42
CA HIS A 106 -12.93 -11.94 16.32
C HIS A 106 -12.35 -13.21 15.70
N ASP A 107 -13.11 -13.91 14.85
CA ASP A 107 -12.69 -15.18 14.25
C ASP A 107 -12.52 -15.15 12.72
N LEU A 108 -12.92 -14.06 12.07
CA LEU A 108 -12.90 -13.97 10.61
C LEU A 108 -12.47 -12.58 10.13
N ASP A 109 -11.45 -12.56 9.29
CA ASP A 109 -11.05 -11.42 8.50
C ASP A 109 -11.35 -11.67 7.01
N LYS A 110 -11.99 -10.69 6.37
CA LYS A 110 -12.25 -10.74 4.94
C LYS A 110 -11.90 -9.40 4.32
N ILE A 111 -11.07 -9.47 3.28
CA ILE A 111 -10.71 -8.34 2.44
C ILE A 111 -11.15 -8.69 1.02
N ALA A 112 -12.06 -7.91 0.47
CA ALA A 112 -12.64 -8.12 -0.86
C ALA A 112 -12.50 -6.86 -1.70
N LEU A 113 -11.72 -6.95 -2.77
CA LEU A 113 -11.62 -5.94 -3.81
C LEU A 113 -12.81 -6.06 -4.76
N SER A 114 -13.22 -4.95 -5.35
CA SER A 114 -14.29 -4.97 -6.34
C SER A 114 -13.83 -5.67 -7.62
N LYS A 115 -14.70 -6.54 -8.15
CA LYS A 115 -14.41 -7.34 -9.35
C LYS A 115 -14.49 -6.56 -10.66
N ASP A 116 -15.22 -5.45 -10.65
CA ASP A 116 -15.41 -4.53 -11.77
C ASP A 116 -14.36 -3.41 -11.80
N LYS A 117 -13.35 -3.47 -10.92
CA LYS A 117 -12.32 -2.43 -10.76
C LYS A 117 -10.92 -2.99 -10.98
N THR A 118 -10.02 -2.12 -11.42
CA THR A 118 -8.59 -2.42 -11.61
C THR A 118 -7.69 -1.42 -10.91
N SER A 119 -6.38 -1.68 -10.93
CA SER A 119 -5.39 -0.71 -10.44
C SER A 119 -5.40 0.61 -11.22
N GLU A 120 -5.74 0.58 -12.50
CA GLU A 120 -5.92 1.76 -13.35
C GLU A 120 -7.09 2.64 -12.89
N ASP A 121 -8.20 2.04 -12.43
CA ASP A 121 -9.31 2.80 -11.84
C ASP A 121 -8.89 3.52 -10.56
N VAL A 122 -7.98 2.92 -9.78
CA VAL A 122 -7.41 3.59 -8.60
C VAL A 122 -6.54 4.78 -9.02
N LEU A 123 -5.74 4.64 -10.09
CA LEU A 123 -4.96 5.76 -10.64
C LEU A 123 -5.86 6.91 -11.11
N GLU A 124 -7.04 6.58 -11.64
CA GLU A 124 -8.05 7.58 -12.02
C GLU A 124 -8.58 8.37 -10.82
N LEU A 125 -8.68 7.77 -9.62
CA LEU A 125 -9.07 8.49 -8.39
C LEU A 125 -8.08 9.62 -8.05
N PHE A 126 -6.79 9.42 -8.31
CA PHE A 126 -5.79 10.47 -8.11
C PHE A 126 -5.98 11.60 -9.13
N ARG A 127 -6.14 11.27 -10.42
CA ARG A 127 -6.29 12.28 -11.49
C ARG A 127 -7.47 13.22 -11.25
N ARG A 128 -8.61 12.69 -10.82
CA ARG A 128 -9.83 13.49 -10.58
C ARG A 128 -9.65 14.53 -9.47
N GLU A 129 -8.77 14.31 -8.52
CA GLU A 129 -8.52 15.24 -7.42
C GLU A 129 -7.53 16.34 -7.82
N TYR A 130 -6.52 16.02 -8.64
CA TYR A 130 -5.56 17.00 -9.15
C TYR A 130 -6.08 17.86 -10.30
N CYS A 131 -7.20 17.47 -10.93
CA CYS A 131 -7.88 18.25 -11.97
C CYS A 131 -9.00 19.15 -11.43
N GLN A 132 -9.23 19.22 -10.11
CA GLN A 132 -10.05 20.28 -9.54
C GLN A 132 -9.24 21.58 -9.56
N GLU A 133 -9.48 22.43 -10.58
CA GLU A 133 -8.97 23.80 -10.58
C GLU A 133 -9.33 24.48 -9.25
N PRO A 134 -8.44 25.27 -8.64
CA PRO A 134 -8.82 26.09 -7.50
C PRO A 134 -9.94 27.01 -7.96
N SER A 135 -11.13 26.86 -7.37
CA SER A 135 -12.23 27.80 -7.52
C SER A 135 -11.69 29.19 -7.21
N VAL A 136 -11.53 30.01 -8.25
CA VAL A 136 -11.21 31.43 -8.11
C VAL A 136 -12.36 32.07 -7.35
N GLN A 137 -12.13 32.40 -6.09
CA GLN A 137 -12.94 33.35 -5.32
C GLN A 137 -12.24 34.70 -5.31
#